data_AF-A0A9P4NH09-F1
#
_entry.id   AF-A0A9P4NH09-F1
#
_cell.length_a   1.000
_cell.length_b   1.000
_cell.length_c   1.000
_cell.angle_alpha   90.00
_cell.angle_beta   90.00
_cell.angle_gamma   90.00
#
_symmetry.space_group_name_H-M   'P 1'
#
loop_
_entity.id
_entity.type
_entity.pdbx_description
1 polymer ?
#
loop_
_entity_poly.entity_id
_entity_poly.type
_entity_poly.pdbx_seq_one_letter_code
_entity_poly.pdbx_strand_id
1 'polypeptide(L)'
;MLSQVSICRCVCAGSKRLSPLFHNFLTDVMHFSVPCKFWSVAHTGAGKDDHENKSLLFEIPKMIRDIRPRQVCIEQVDGLVVLTKHRSYFKTLIRRIHSIGYTVAWKVFNLAEYGLPAQRRRLIIFASAPGEPLPRFPTPTHGPNTLQPFVTVRQALQDIAKSDKHNQHSQAIPPNQAFRADPDKPLHATLICGRRMTIKRGQKSLTLCQPNGREFTIRHLARFQTFPGLCFKRLRYRDC
;
A
#
# COMPACT_ATOMS: atom_id res chain seq x y z
N MET A 1 25.69 26.43 17.27
CA MET A 1 25.44 25.17 16.55
C MET A 1 23.98 24.79 16.75
N LEU A 2 23.10 25.20 15.83
CA LEU A 2 21.67 24.92 15.92
C LEU A 2 21.39 23.53 15.37
N SER A 3 21.05 22.60 16.26
CA SER A 3 20.40 21.34 15.90
C SER A 3 18.96 21.63 15.47
N GLN A 4 18.72 21.84 14.17
CA GLN A 4 17.36 21.77 13.65
C GLN A 4 16.92 20.30 13.64
N VAL A 5 16.21 19.93 14.70
CA VAL A 5 15.38 18.72 14.73
C VAL A 5 14.31 18.90 13.65
N SER A 6 14.47 18.23 12.51
CA SER A 6 13.43 18.17 11.47
C SER A 6 12.29 17.32 12.02
N ILE A 7 11.26 17.98 12.57
CA ILE A 7 10.03 17.33 13.01
C ILE A 7 9.31 16.87 11.74
N CYS A 8 9.40 15.58 11.44
CA CYS A 8 8.56 14.93 10.43
C CYS A 8 7.13 14.86 10.99
N ARG A 9 6.35 15.93 10.83
CA ARG A 9 4.95 15.97 11.30
C ARG A 9 4.05 15.38 10.21
N CYS A 10 3.57 14.17 10.42
CA CYS A 10 2.52 13.59 9.60
C CYS A 10 1.22 14.37 9.82
N VAL A 11 0.85 15.26 8.89
CA VAL A 11 -0.43 15.97 8.94
C VAL A 11 -1.46 15.15 8.17
N CYS A 12 -2.27 14.37 8.88
CA CYS A 12 -3.50 13.79 8.33
C CYS A 12 -4.56 14.89 8.19
N ALA A 13 -4.51 15.65 7.10
CA ALA A 13 -5.47 16.71 6.83
C ALA A 13 -6.73 16.16 6.14
N GLY A 14 -7.78 15.90 6.92
CA GLY A 14 -9.15 16.00 6.41
C GLY A 14 -9.60 17.46 6.49
N SER A 15 -10.05 18.03 5.36
CA SER A 15 -10.74 19.34 5.23
C SER A 15 -9.95 20.55 4.70
N LYS A 16 -10.28 20.90 3.45
CA LYS A 16 -10.55 22.18 2.78
C LYS A 16 -9.74 23.48 3.00
N ARG A 17 -8.90 23.69 4.00
CA ARG A 17 -8.00 24.88 4.04
C ARG A 17 -6.68 24.61 4.77
N LEU A 18 -5.68 24.18 4.01
CA LEU A 18 -4.31 23.97 4.50
C LEU A 18 -3.41 25.21 4.33
N SER A 19 -3.82 26.21 3.55
CA SER A 19 -2.94 27.31 3.12
C SER A 19 -2.38 28.22 4.24
N PRO A 20 -3.08 28.53 5.35
CA PRO A 20 -2.50 29.38 6.40
C PRO A 20 -1.52 28.62 7.30
N LEU A 21 -1.64 27.29 7.38
CA LEU A 21 -0.87 26.47 8.32
C LEU A 21 0.58 26.23 7.88
N PHE A 22 0.89 26.39 6.59
CA PHE A 22 2.18 26.02 6.03
C PHE A 22 3.06 27.19 5.56
N HIS A 23 2.56 28.44 5.61
CA HIS A 23 3.25 29.61 5.02
C HIS A 23 4.64 29.90 5.59
N ASN A 24 4.97 29.37 6.79
CA ASN A 24 6.26 29.58 7.46
C ASN A 24 7.09 28.30 7.64
N PHE A 25 6.70 27.17 7.02
CA PHE A 25 7.41 25.91 7.19
C PHE A 25 8.27 25.59 5.96
N LEU A 26 9.58 25.57 6.16
CA LEU A 26 10.50 24.93 5.22
C LEU A 26 10.25 23.42 5.27
N THR A 27 9.65 22.88 4.21
CA THR A 27 9.33 21.45 4.11
C THR A 27 10.37 20.78 3.23
N ASP A 28 11.23 19.95 3.80
CA ASP A 28 12.20 19.19 2.99
C ASP A 28 11.53 18.06 2.22
N VAL A 29 10.68 17.27 2.89
CA VAL A 29 10.08 16.07 2.32
C VAL A 29 8.58 16.07 2.58
N MET A 30 7.81 15.83 1.53
CA MET A 30 6.36 15.67 1.61
C MET A 30 5.93 14.30 1.09
N HIS A 31 5.11 13.58 1.86
CA HIS A 31 4.57 12.29 1.45
C HIS A 31 3.06 12.33 1.28
N PHE A 32 2.56 11.73 0.20
CA PHE A 32 1.13 11.60 -0.10
C PHE A 32 0.74 10.12 -0.23
N SER A 33 -0.31 9.73 0.50
CA SER A 33 -0.98 8.42 0.39
C SER A 33 -2.50 8.65 0.33
N VAL A 34 -2.99 9.16 -0.81
CA VAL A 34 -4.42 9.47 -0.98
C VAL A 34 -5.25 8.20 -1.21
N PRO A 35 -6.57 8.21 -0.90
CA PRO A 35 -7.44 7.04 -1.06
C PRO A 35 -7.31 6.36 -2.43
N CYS A 36 -7.03 5.06 -2.42
CA CYS A 36 -6.70 4.30 -3.63
C CYS A 36 -7.83 3.41 -4.16
N LYS A 37 -9.02 3.45 -3.53
CA LYS A 37 -10.15 2.56 -3.84
C LYS A 37 -10.54 2.61 -5.31
N PHE A 38 -10.78 3.80 -5.86
CA PHE A 38 -11.15 4.01 -7.26
C PHE A 38 -10.08 3.52 -8.25
N TRP A 39 -8.80 3.69 -7.88
CA TRP A 39 -7.65 3.40 -8.74
C TRP A 39 -7.30 1.92 -8.79
N SER A 40 -7.89 1.10 -7.92
CA SER A 40 -7.58 -0.33 -7.76
C SER A 40 -8.13 -1.20 -8.88
N VAL A 41 -7.44 -2.29 -9.19
CA VAL A 41 -7.96 -3.37 -10.07
C VAL A 41 -9.20 -4.04 -9.51
N ALA A 42 -9.41 -3.98 -8.19
CA ALA A 42 -10.60 -4.53 -7.53
C ALA A 42 -11.85 -3.65 -7.72
N HIS A 43 -11.70 -2.42 -8.22
CA HIS A 43 -12.81 -1.51 -8.47
C HIS A 43 -13.46 -1.80 -9.83
N THR A 44 -14.52 -2.61 -9.79
CA THR A 44 -15.24 -3.12 -10.98
C THR A 44 -16.59 -2.47 -11.25
N GLY A 45 -17.08 -1.61 -10.36
CA GLY A 45 -18.37 -0.92 -10.49
C GLY A 45 -18.36 0.39 -9.71
N ALA A 46 -19.33 1.27 -9.99
CA ALA A 46 -19.40 2.59 -9.37
C ALA A 46 -19.50 2.51 -7.84
N GLY A 47 -18.61 3.22 -7.16
CA GLY A 47 -18.59 3.40 -5.72
C GLY A 47 -19.22 4.75 -5.32
N LYS A 48 -19.81 4.79 -4.12
CA LYS A 48 -20.46 5.99 -3.57
C LYS A 48 -19.54 7.22 -3.53
N ASP A 49 -18.26 7.00 -3.20
CA ASP A 49 -17.29 8.08 -2.94
C ASP A 49 -16.28 8.25 -4.09
N ASP A 50 -16.55 7.71 -5.28
CA ASP A 50 -15.58 7.68 -6.39
C ASP A 50 -15.15 9.07 -6.83
N HIS A 51 -16.10 10.02 -6.88
CA HIS A 51 -15.81 11.39 -7.26
C HIS A 51 -14.80 12.04 -6.29
N GLU A 52 -15.02 11.89 -4.98
CA GLU A 52 -14.15 12.42 -3.95
C GLU A 52 -12.78 11.75 -3.98
N ASN A 53 -12.74 10.41 -3.98
CA ASN A 53 -11.50 9.62 -4.06
C ASN A 53 -10.65 9.99 -5.27
N LYS A 54 -11.29 10.23 -6.41
CA LYS A 54 -10.63 10.69 -7.64
C LYS A 54 -10.11 12.12 -7.49
N SER A 55 -10.90 13.03 -6.92
CA SER A 55 -10.56 14.44 -6.81
C SER A 55 -9.30 14.69 -5.96
N LEU A 56 -9.10 13.92 -4.88
CA LEU A 56 -7.97 14.08 -3.96
C LEU A 56 -6.61 13.92 -4.65
N LEU A 57 -6.50 13.04 -5.65
CA LEU A 57 -5.28 12.86 -6.43
C LEU A 57 -4.88 14.15 -7.17
N PHE A 58 -5.86 14.95 -7.58
CA PHE A 58 -5.65 16.19 -8.35
C PHE A 58 -5.44 17.43 -7.48
N GLU A 59 -5.59 17.30 -6.16
CA GLU A 59 -5.20 18.34 -5.20
C GLU A 59 -3.70 18.30 -4.88
N ILE A 60 -3.03 17.16 -5.09
CA ILE A 60 -1.59 17.00 -4.84
C ILE A 60 -0.74 18.08 -5.53
N PRO A 61 -0.88 18.36 -6.85
CA PRO A 61 -0.06 19.40 -7.48
C PRO A 61 -0.29 20.80 -6.90
N LYS A 62 -1.51 21.11 -6.42
CA LYS A 62 -1.78 22.40 -5.77
C LYS A 62 -1.03 22.50 -4.44
N MET A 63 -1.06 21.43 -3.63
CA MET A 63 -0.32 21.38 -2.36
C MET A 63 1.19 21.51 -2.58
N ILE A 64 1.75 20.82 -3.58
CA ILE A 64 3.18 20.95 -3.92
C ILE A 64 3.53 22.38 -4.37
N ARG A 65 2.67 23.01 -5.19
CA ARG A 65 2.87 24.38 -5.65
C ARG A 65 2.90 25.39 -4.50
N ASP A 66 2.00 25.21 -3.53
CA ASP A 66 1.81 26.16 -2.44
C ASP A 66 2.85 25.96 -1.32
N ILE A 67 3.22 24.71 -1.01
CA ILE A 67 4.19 24.37 0.08
C ILE A 67 5.64 24.37 -0.42
N ARG A 68 5.87 24.10 -1.71
CA ARG A 68 7.19 24.00 -2.35
C ARG A 68 8.20 23.07 -1.63
N PRO A 69 7.84 21.81 -1.34
CA PRO A 69 8.77 20.88 -0.69
C PRO A 69 9.97 20.50 -1.57
N ARG A 70 11.17 20.33 -1.00
CA ARG A 70 12.35 19.95 -1.81
C ARG A 70 12.18 18.60 -2.50
N GLN A 71 11.56 17.64 -1.80
CA GLN A 71 11.31 16.28 -2.27
C GLN A 71 9.87 15.85 -1.96
N VAL A 72 9.26 15.11 -2.89
CA VAL A 72 7.90 14.59 -2.76
C VAL A 72 7.88 13.10 -3.07
N CYS A 73 7.17 12.33 -2.25
CA CYS A 73 6.85 10.93 -2.51
C CYS A 73 5.34 10.73 -2.53
N ILE A 74 4.80 10.16 -3.61
CA ILE A 74 3.39 9.81 -3.72
C ILE A 74 3.30 8.28 -3.84
N GLU A 75 2.57 7.65 -2.92
CA GLU A 75 2.19 6.24 -3.00
C GLU A 75 0.79 6.11 -3.58
N GLN A 76 0.63 5.14 -4.49
CA GLN A 76 -0.65 4.73 -5.06
C GLN A 76 -0.66 3.24 -5.40
N VAL A 77 -1.84 2.71 -5.70
CA VAL A 77 -2.00 1.39 -6.31
C VAL A 77 -1.51 1.39 -7.77
N ASP A 78 -0.97 0.26 -8.22
CA ASP A 78 -0.46 0.10 -9.59
C ASP A 78 -1.55 0.19 -10.66
N GLY A 79 -2.80 -0.07 -10.29
CA GLY A 79 -3.97 0.10 -11.17
C GLY A 79 -4.12 1.51 -11.74
N LEU A 80 -3.51 2.55 -11.16
CA LEU A 80 -3.46 3.90 -11.74
C LEU A 80 -2.68 3.95 -13.08
N VAL A 81 -1.66 3.09 -13.24
CA VAL A 81 -0.79 3.02 -14.43
C VAL A 81 -1.14 1.81 -15.30
N VAL A 82 -1.49 0.68 -14.69
CA VAL A 82 -1.74 -0.59 -15.40
C VAL A 82 -3.09 -0.59 -16.13
N LEU A 83 -4.12 0.05 -15.59
CA LEU A 83 -5.44 0.05 -16.22
C LEU A 83 -5.55 1.13 -17.30
N THR A 84 -5.91 0.73 -18.52
CA THR A 84 -6.07 1.65 -19.67
C THR A 84 -7.02 2.82 -19.35
N LYS A 85 -8.14 2.55 -18.66
CA LYS A 85 -9.11 3.57 -18.23
C LYS A 85 -8.52 4.66 -17.31
N HIS A 86 -7.39 4.39 -16.64
CA HIS A 86 -6.75 5.33 -15.72
C HIS A 86 -5.57 6.10 -16.32
N ARG A 87 -5.12 5.73 -17.52
CA ARG A 87 -3.89 6.26 -18.14
C ARG A 87 -3.93 7.78 -18.35
N SER A 88 -5.08 8.35 -18.71
CA SER A 88 -5.25 9.80 -18.89
C SER A 88 -5.10 10.57 -17.58
N TYR A 89 -5.63 10.03 -16.47
CA TYR A 89 -5.52 10.61 -15.13
C TYR A 89 -4.07 10.62 -14.65
N PHE A 90 -3.36 9.50 -14.82
CA PHE A 90 -1.94 9.40 -14.49
C PHE A 90 -1.11 10.43 -15.27
N LYS A 91 -1.26 10.49 -16.60
CA LYS A 91 -0.56 11.49 -17.44
C LYS A 91 -0.84 12.92 -17.00
N THR A 92 -2.08 13.20 -16.60
CA THR A 92 -2.49 14.54 -16.14
C THR A 92 -1.82 14.90 -14.82
N LEU A 93 -1.75 13.96 -13.87
CA LEU A 93 -1.04 14.15 -12.61
C LEU A 93 0.44 14.51 -12.85
N ILE A 94 1.15 13.69 -13.64
CA ILE A 94 2.56 13.90 -13.93
C ILE A 94 2.79 15.25 -14.64
N ARG A 95 1.97 15.59 -15.64
CA ARG A 95 2.06 16.88 -16.34
C ARG A 95 1.84 18.06 -15.42
N ARG A 96 0.90 17.98 -14.47
CA ARG A 96 0.64 19.06 -13.51
C ARG A 96 1.81 19.27 -12.57
N ILE A 97 2.42 18.19 -12.05
CA ILE A 97 3.62 18.28 -11.21
C ILE A 97 4.80 18.84 -12.01
N HIS A 98 4.98 18.41 -13.25
CA HIS A 98 6.00 18.95 -14.13
C HIS A 98 5.78 20.43 -14.44
N SER A 99 4.54 20.86 -14.68
CA SER A 99 4.20 22.25 -15.02
C SER A 99 4.49 23.26 -13.90
N ILE A 100 4.62 22.80 -12.65
CA ILE A 100 5.00 23.64 -11.51
C ILE A 100 6.52 23.62 -11.25
N GLY A 101 7.31 23.04 -12.16
CA GLY A 101 8.77 23.06 -12.16
C GLY A 101 9.45 21.85 -11.52
N TYR A 102 8.70 20.79 -11.16
CA TYR A 102 9.29 19.61 -10.52
C TYR A 102 9.71 18.57 -11.55
N THR A 103 10.86 17.95 -11.32
CA THR A 103 11.27 16.76 -12.07
C THR A 103 10.61 15.55 -11.45
N VAL A 104 10.10 14.61 -12.25
CA VAL A 104 9.30 13.49 -11.76
C VAL A 104 9.83 12.16 -12.29
N ALA A 105 9.90 11.15 -11.42
CA ALA A 105 10.16 9.76 -11.78
C ALA A 105 9.18 8.83 -11.06
N TRP A 106 8.86 7.68 -11.64
CA TRP A 106 7.97 6.71 -11.01
C TRP A 106 8.38 5.28 -11.32
N LYS A 107 8.01 4.35 -10.43
CA LYS A 107 8.20 2.92 -10.61
C LYS A 107 7.09 2.15 -9.90
N VAL A 108 6.67 1.03 -10.50
CA VAL A 108 5.81 0.05 -9.83
C VAL A 108 6.71 -0.96 -9.13
N PHE A 109 6.55 -1.08 -7.83
CA PHE A 109 7.27 -2.00 -6.96
C PHE A 109 6.42 -3.21 -6.65
N ASN A 110 6.99 -4.41 -6.72
CA ASN A 110 6.42 -5.58 -6.05
C ASN A 110 7.05 -5.71 -4.66
N LEU A 111 6.29 -5.42 -3.60
CA LEU A 111 6.84 -5.42 -2.25
C LEU A 111 7.29 -6.81 -1.77
N ALA A 112 6.91 -7.89 -2.45
CA ALA A 112 7.48 -9.22 -2.21
C ALA A 112 8.99 -9.25 -2.43
N GLU A 113 9.49 -8.47 -3.40
CA GLU A 113 10.92 -8.28 -3.70
C GLU A 113 11.66 -7.48 -2.62
N TYR A 114 10.94 -6.98 -1.61
CA TYR A 114 11.47 -6.19 -0.51
C TYR A 114 11.12 -6.81 0.85
N GLY A 115 10.83 -8.12 0.87
CA GLY A 115 10.61 -8.90 2.10
C GLY A 115 9.16 -8.97 2.58
N LEU A 116 8.20 -8.41 1.82
CA LEU A 116 6.79 -8.60 2.16
C LEU A 116 6.37 -10.05 1.84
N PRO A 117 5.75 -10.80 2.78
CA PRO A 117 5.32 -12.18 2.53
C PRO A 117 4.04 -12.27 1.66
N ALA A 118 3.79 -11.29 0.81
CA ALA A 118 2.60 -11.18 -0.04
C ALA A 118 2.91 -10.42 -1.32
N GLN A 119 2.24 -10.81 -2.42
CA GLN A 119 2.26 -10.09 -3.69
C GLN A 119 1.50 -8.77 -3.53
N ARG A 120 2.23 -7.66 -3.41
CA ARG A 120 1.68 -6.32 -3.26
C ARG A 120 2.39 -5.35 -4.17
N ARG A 121 1.70 -4.94 -5.23
CA ARG A 121 2.22 -3.98 -6.18
C ARG A 121 1.83 -2.57 -5.78
N ARG A 122 2.78 -1.64 -5.79
CA ARG A 122 2.57 -0.21 -5.49
C ARG A 122 3.30 0.68 -6.47
N LEU A 123 2.59 1.70 -6.94
CA LEU A 123 3.17 2.80 -7.69
C LEU A 123 3.76 3.79 -6.70
N ILE A 124 5.06 4.04 -6.83
CA ILE A 124 5.74 5.12 -6.11
C ILE A 124 6.17 6.16 -7.14
N ILE A 125 5.81 7.41 -6.89
CA ILE A 125 6.19 8.57 -7.70
C ILE A 125 7.06 9.47 -6.82
N PHE A 126 8.25 9.80 -7.31
CA PHE A 126 9.10 10.83 -6.74
C PHE A 126 9.01 12.10 -7.57
N ALA A 127 8.97 13.24 -6.89
CA ALA A 127 9.15 14.54 -7.52
C ALA A 127 10.16 15.39 -6.75
N SER A 128 11.05 16.07 -7.46
CA SER A 128 12.11 16.90 -6.87
C SER A 128 12.00 18.32 -7.39
N ALA A 129 12.22 19.28 -6.50
CA ALA A 129 12.22 20.70 -6.84
C ALA A 129 13.37 21.03 -7.84
N PRO A 130 13.30 22.16 -8.56
CA PRO A 130 14.40 22.60 -9.42
C PRO A 130 15.74 22.63 -8.67
N GLY A 131 16.78 22.05 -9.28
CA GLY A 131 18.12 21.97 -8.68
C GLY A 131 18.33 20.81 -7.70
N GLU A 132 17.27 20.10 -7.29
CA GLU A 132 17.36 18.92 -6.44
C GLU A 132 17.46 17.64 -7.28
N PRO A 133 18.33 16.68 -6.92
CA PRO A 133 18.41 15.41 -7.64
C PRO A 133 17.17 14.55 -7.35
N LEU A 134 16.74 13.80 -8.37
CA LEU A 134 15.72 12.76 -8.19
C LEU A 134 16.27 11.62 -7.31
N PRO A 135 15.51 11.18 -6.29
CA PRO A 135 15.87 10.01 -5.50
C PRO A 135 15.99 8.76 -6.39
N ARG A 136 17.02 7.96 -6.15
CA ARG A 136 17.17 6.66 -6.81
C ARG A 136 16.16 5.66 -6.24
N PHE A 137 15.57 4.86 -7.11
CA PHE A 137 14.75 3.74 -6.67
C PHE A 137 15.64 2.64 -6.06
N PRO A 138 15.24 2.05 -4.91
CA PRO A 138 15.98 0.93 -4.33
C PRO A 138 15.93 -0.28 -5.26
N THR A 139 16.98 -1.11 -5.17
CA THR A 139 17.02 -2.42 -5.82
C THR A 139 16.28 -3.46 -4.97
N PRO A 140 15.68 -4.49 -5.59
CA PRO A 140 15.15 -5.65 -4.88
C PRO A 140 16.15 -6.21 -3.86
N THR A 141 15.65 -6.55 -2.67
CA THR A 141 16.43 -7.21 -1.62
C THR A 141 16.13 -8.70 -1.51
N HIS A 142 14.96 -9.12 -2.01
CA HIS A 142 14.47 -10.49 -1.98
C HIS A 142 14.09 -10.99 -3.38
N GLY A 143 14.23 -12.30 -3.59
CA GLY A 143 13.86 -12.98 -4.84
C GLY A 143 15.01 -13.80 -5.45
N PRO A 144 14.77 -14.43 -6.61
CA PRO A 144 15.69 -15.41 -7.20
C PRO A 144 17.06 -14.85 -7.58
N ASN A 145 17.16 -13.54 -7.83
CA ASN A 145 18.39 -12.87 -8.23
C ASN A 145 19.01 -12.05 -7.09
N THR A 146 18.72 -12.40 -5.84
CA THR A 146 19.20 -11.68 -4.65
C THR A 146 19.73 -12.65 -3.60
N LEU A 147 20.46 -12.14 -2.61
CA LEU A 147 20.98 -12.96 -1.51
C LEU A 147 19.88 -13.51 -0.58
N GLN A 148 18.68 -12.93 -0.60
CA GLN A 148 17.58 -13.34 0.26
C GLN A 148 16.46 -13.94 -0.60
N PRO A 149 16.00 -15.18 -0.33
CA PRO A 149 14.84 -15.72 -1.03
C PRO A 149 13.58 -14.94 -0.66
N PHE A 150 12.51 -15.08 -1.43
CA PHE A 150 11.22 -14.50 -1.06
C PHE A 150 10.75 -15.01 0.31
N VAL A 151 10.15 -14.12 1.11
CA VAL A 151 9.52 -14.51 2.38
C VAL A 151 8.25 -15.31 2.09
N THR A 152 8.19 -16.52 2.61
CA THR A 152 7.09 -17.45 2.33
C THR A 152 5.95 -17.30 3.34
N VAL A 153 4.76 -17.82 2.98
CA VAL A 153 3.62 -17.90 3.90
C VAL A 153 3.99 -18.68 5.17
N ARG A 154 4.75 -19.77 5.04
CA ARG A 154 5.22 -20.57 6.17
C ARG A 154 6.10 -19.74 7.10
N GLN A 155 7.08 -19.03 6.57
CA GLN A 155 7.98 -18.17 7.36
C GLN A 155 7.22 -17.03 8.06
N ALA A 156 6.25 -16.41 7.37
CA ALA A 156 5.47 -15.30 7.94
C ALA A 156 4.61 -15.71 9.15
N LEU A 157 4.20 -16.98 9.21
CA LEU A 157 3.28 -17.51 10.22
C LEU A 157 3.97 -18.44 11.24
N GLN A 158 5.28 -18.68 11.12
CA GLN A 158 6.00 -19.68 11.92
C GLN A 158 5.92 -19.44 13.43
N ASP A 159 5.77 -18.17 13.85
CA ASP A 159 5.70 -17.74 15.24
C ASP A 159 4.28 -17.78 15.83
N ILE A 160 3.27 -18.15 15.04
CA ILE A 160 1.88 -18.24 15.48
C ILE A 160 1.55 -19.70 15.84
N ALA A 161 1.35 -19.96 17.13
CA ALA A 161 0.97 -21.28 17.60
C ALA A 161 -0.39 -21.71 17.03
N LYS A 162 -0.52 -23.00 16.68
CA LYS A 162 -1.81 -23.58 16.25
C LYS A 162 -2.90 -23.45 17.33
N SER A 163 -2.50 -23.44 18.61
CA SER A 163 -3.37 -23.29 19.78
C SER A 163 -3.68 -21.83 20.15
N ASP A 164 -3.17 -20.84 19.41
CA ASP A 164 -3.41 -19.42 19.68
C ASP A 164 -4.92 -19.13 19.67
N LYS A 165 -5.44 -18.49 20.74
CA LYS A 165 -6.87 -18.20 20.90
C LYS A 165 -7.40 -17.23 19.84
N HIS A 166 -6.54 -16.35 19.30
CA HIS A 166 -6.89 -15.49 18.16
C HIS A 166 -6.91 -16.24 16.82
N ASN A 167 -6.47 -17.52 16.82
CA ASN A 167 -6.55 -18.42 15.68
C ASN A 167 -7.90 -19.20 15.62
N GLN A 168 -8.75 -19.06 16.65
CA GLN A 168 -9.92 -19.94 16.87
C GLN A 168 -11.15 -19.66 15.98
N HIS A 169 -11.20 -18.53 15.26
CA HIS A 169 -12.35 -18.18 14.41
C HIS A 169 -12.24 -18.67 12.95
N SER A 170 -11.25 -19.50 12.61
CA SER A 170 -11.06 -19.94 11.23
C SER A 170 -11.96 -21.12 10.88
N GLN A 171 -13.02 -20.84 10.12
CA GLN A 171 -13.91 -21.85 9.57
C GLN A 171 -13.22 -22.65 8.44
N ALA A 172 -13.58 -23.92 8.31
CA ALA A 172 -13.19 -24.72 7.16
C ALA A 172 -13.96 -24.24 5.92
N ILE A 173 -13.24 -24.04 4.81
CA ILE A 173 -13.86 -23.62 3.54
C ILE A 173 -14.06 -24.86 2.66
N PRO A 174 -15.24 -25.03 2.05
CA PRO A 174 -15.47 -26.10 1.07
C PRO A 174 -14.40 -26.09 -0.04
N PRO A 175 -13.86 -27.26 -0.46
CA PRO A 175 -12.78 -27.31 -1.45
C PRO A 175 -13.07 -26.60 -2.77
N ASN A 176 -14.33 -26.63 -3.22
CA ASN A 176 -14.79 -25.95 -4.44
C ASN A 176 -14.83 -24.41 -4.35
N GLN A 177 -14.73 -23.87 -3.14
CA GLN A 177 -14.71 -22.43 -2.84
C GLN A 177 -13.34 -21.95 -2.34
N ALA A 178 -12.39 -22.87 -2.15
CA ALA A 178 -11.10 -22.58 -1.54
C ALA A 178 -9.99 -22.39 -2.59
N PHE A 179 -9.23 -21.31 -2.45
CA PHE A 179 -7.91 -21.19 -3.05
C PHE A 179 -6.88 -21.35 -1.93
N ARG A 180 -6.17 -22.48 -1.90
CA ARG A 180 -5.18 -22.76 -0.85
C ARG A 180 -3.89 -22.01 -1.15
N ALA A 181 -3.40 -21.26 -0.17
CA ALA A 181 -2.10 -20.62 -0.26
C ALA A 181 -0.99 -21.69 -0.33
N ASP A 182 0.00 -21.45 -1.18
CA ASP A 182 1.23 -22.22 -1.23
C ASP A 182 2.11 -21.82 -0.03
N PRO A 183 2.42 -22.72 0.91
CA PRO A 183 3.20 -22.38 2.10
C PRO A 183 4.61 -21.91 1.76
N ASP A 184 5.16 -22.31 0.62
CA ASP A 184 6.56 -22.10 0.26
C ASP A 184 6.72 -20.95 -0.76
N LYS A 185 5.66 -20.17 -0.98
CA LYS A 185 5.67 -18.94 -1.77
C LYS A 185 5.10 -17.76 -0.98
N PRO A 186 5.37 -16.50 -1.40
CA PRO A 186 4.61 -15.36 -0.91
C PRO A 186 3.12 -15.52 -1.19
N LEU A 187 2.29 -14.95 -0.32
CA LEU A 187 0.84 -14.96 -0.51
C LEU A 187 0.47 -14.36 -1.87
N HIS A 188 -0.31 -15.09 -2.67
CA HIS A 188 -0.64 -14.73 -4.06
C HIS A 188 -1.59 -13.52 -4.20
N ALA A 189 -1.86 -12.78 -3.13
CA ALA A 189 -2.83 -11.69 -3.15
C ALA A 189 -2.37 -10.49 -2.33
N THR A 190 -2.76 -9.30 -2.78
CA THR A 190 -2.71 -8.09 -1.96
C THR A 190 -3.82 -8.18 -0.92
N LEU A 191 -3.46 -8.04 0.35
CA LEU A 191 -4.44 -7.95 1.43
C LEU A 191 -5.29 -6.69 1.28
N ILE A 192 -6.61 -6.86 1.29
CA ILE A 192 -7.59 -5.77 1.30
C ILE A 192 -8.28 -5.82 2.67
N CYS A 193 -8.66 -4.65 3.20
CA CYS A 193 -9.43 -4.58 4.44
C CYS A 193 -10.77 -5.30 4.26
N GLY A 194 -10.96 -6.41 4.98
CA GLY A 194 -12.14 -7.26 4.92
C GLY A 194 -11.86 -8.60 5.58
N ARG A 195 -12.85 -9.18 6.28
CA ARG A 195 -12.69 -10.45 7.01
C ARG A 195 -12.30 -11.63 6.12
N ARG A 196 -12.65 -11.60 4.83
CA ARG A 196 -12.47 -12.71 3.89
C ARG A 196 -11.76 -12.24 2.62
N MET A 197 -10.63 -12.87 2.32
CA MET A 197 -9.87 -12.61 1.11
C MET A 197 -10.38 -13.45 -0.04
N THR A 198 -10.65 -12.82 -1.18
CA THR A 198 -11.09 -13.54 -2.38
C THR A 198 -10.16 -13.32 -3.56
N ILE A 199 -9.92 -14.37 -4.34
CA ILE A 199 -9.19 -14.35 -5.60
C ILE A 199 -10.17 -14.66 -6.72
N LYS A 200 -10.15 -13.86 -7.80
CA LYS A 200 -10.89 -14.15 -9.02
C LYS A 200 -10.10 -15.13 -9.88
N ARG A 201 -10.71 -16.26 -10.26
CA ARG A 201 -10.19 -17.24 -11.23
C ARG A 201 -11.26 -17.48 -12.29
N GLY A 202 -11.09 -16.86 -13.46
CA GLY A 202 -12.14 -16.79 -14.47
C GLY A 202 -13.36 -16.05 -13.92
N GLN A 203 -14.56 -16.65 -14.06
CA GLN A 203 -15.80 -16.10 -13.50
C GLN A 203 -16.01 -16.41 -12.01
N LYS A 204 -15.20 -17.29 -11.40
CA LYS A 204 -15.38 -17.72 -10.00
C LYS A 204 -14.57 -16.85 -9.04
N SER A 205 -15.17 -16.55 -7.89
CA SER A 205 -14.50 -15.93 -6.74
C SER A 205 -14.22 -17.01 -5.70
N LEU A 206 -12.94 -17.28 -5.41
CA LEU A 206 -12.50 -18.28 -4.45
C LEU A 206 -11.96 -17.60 -3.20
N THR A 207 -12.21 -18.16 -2.03
CA THR A 207 -11.66 -17.66 -0.77
C THR A 207 -10.21 -18.13 -0.61
N LEU A 208 -9.29 -17.17 -0.49
CA LEU A 208 -7.90 -17.45 -0.17
C LEU A 208 -7.78 -17.92 1.27
N CYS A 209 -7.22 -19.11 1.44
CA CYS A 209 -7.19 -19.81 2.72
C CYS A 209 -5.81 -20.42 3.01
N GLN A 210 -5.62 -20.87 4.24
CA GLN A 210 -4.43 -21.57 4.67
C GLN A 210 -4.24 -22.88 3.86
N PRO A 211 -3.02 -23.45 3.83
CA PRO A 211 -2.75 -24.73 3.16
C PRO A 211 -3.66 -25.89 3.64
N ASN A 212 -4.09 -25.85 4.90
CA ASN A 212 -5.00 -26.82 5.51
C ASN A 212 -6.49 -26.60 5.16
N GLY A 213 -6.83 -25.59 4.36
CA GLY A 213 -8.20 -25.27 3.95
C GLY A 213 -9.00 -24.39 4.93
N ARG A 214 -8.39 -23.92 6.02
CA ARG A 214 -9.02 -23.01 6.99
C ARG A 214 -8.79 -21.55 6.60
N GLU A 215 -9.71 -20.68 7.00
CA GLU A 215 -9.54 -19.23 6.83
C GLU A 215 -8.30 -18.67 7.54
N PHE A 216 -7.69 -17.63 6.97
CA PHE A 216 -6.70 -16.85 7.70
C PHE A 216 -7.39 -16.04 8.80
N THR A 217 -6.80 -16.02 9.99
CA THR A 217 -7.31 -15.17 11.08
C THR A 217 -6.78 -13.76 10.96
N ILE A 218 -7.35 -12.83 11.73
CA ILE A 218 -6.92 -11.42 11.73
C ILE A 218 -5.41 -11.32 12.04
N ARG A 219 -4.90 -12.14 12.96
CA ARG A 219 -3.47 -12.19 13.27
C ARG A 219 -2.64 -12.65 12.06
N HIS A 220 -3.06 -13.71 11.37
CA HIS A 220 -2.39 -14.14 10.13
C HIS A 220 -2.38 -13.02 9.07
N LEU A 221 -3.53 -12.38 8.85
CA LEU A 221 -3.66 -11.27 7.90
C LEU A 221 -2.77 -10.09 8.31
N ALA A 222 -2.62 -9.80 9.60
CA ALA A 222 -1.74 -8.74 10.06
C ALA A 222 -0.25 -9.08 9.85
N ARG A 223 0.16 -10.35 10.05
CA ARG A 223 1.54 -10.78 9.75
C ARG A 223 1.90 -10.56 8.29
N PHE A 224 0.97 -10.83 7.38
CA PHE A 224 1.19 -10.57 5.96
C PHE A 224 1.32 -9.07 5.62
N GLN A 225 0.91 -8.16 6.51
CA GLN A 225 1.18 -6.72 6.42
C GLN A 225 2.37 -6.29 7.29
N THR A 226 3.25 -7.23 7.66
CA THR A 226 4.46 -6.99 8.46
C THR A 226 4.21 -6.44 9.87
N PHE A 227 2.98 -6.54 10.40
CA PHE A 227 2.75 -6.19 11.80
C PHE A 227 3.53 -7.16 12.71
N PRO A 228 4.23 -6.64 13.74
CA PRO A 228 4.99 -7.49 14.66
C PRO A 228 4.03 -8.36 15.49
N GLY A 229 4.48 -9.56 15.88
CA GLY A 229 3.66 -10.50 16.67
C GLY A 229 3.17 -9.93 18.01
N LEU A 230 3.90 -8.96 18.58
CA LEU A 230 3.53 -8.26 19.81
C LEU A 230 2.29 -7.36 19.68
N CYS A 231 1.97 -6.90 18.47
CA CYS A 231 0.88 -5.94 18.22
C CYS A 231 -0.49 -6.46 18.70
N PHE A 232 -0.65 -7.78 18.76
CA PHE A 232 -1.92 -8.43 19.10
C PHE A 232 -1.89 -9.16 20.46
N LYS A 233 -0.87 -8.99 21.30
CA LYS A 233 -0.87 -9.60 22.65
C LYS A 233 -1.92 -8.97 23.59
N ARG A 234 -2.41 -7.76 23.29
CA ARG A 234 -3.41 -7.02 24.10
C ARG A 234 -4.77 -6.79 23.43
N LEU A 235 -4.92 -7.06 22.14
CA LEU A 235 -6.20 -6.87 21.44
C LEU A 235 -7.15 -8.02 21.80
N ARG A 236 -8.06 -7.78 22.76
CA ARG A 236 -9.14 -8.72 23.06
C ARG A 236 -10.19 -8.60 21.96
N TYR A 237 -10.74 -9.73 21.51
CA TYR A 237 -11.74 -9.80 20.44
C TYR A 237 -12.99 -8.94 20.70
N ARG A 238 -13.22 -8.50 21.95
CA ARG A 238 -14.33 -7.62 22.33
C ARG A 238 -14.17 -6.16 21.89
N ASP A 239 -13.00 -5.76 21.40
CA ASP A 239 -12.70 -4.37 21.03
C ASP A 239 -12.70 -4.14 19.50
N CYS A 240 -13.28 -5.06 18.70
CA CYS A 240 -13.35 -4.99 17.23
C CYS A 240 -14.78 -5.18 16.70
#